data_AF-W1DK92-F1
#
_entry.id   AF-W1DK92-F1
#
_cell.length_a   1.000
_cell.length_b   1.000
_cell.length_c   1.000
_cell.angle_alpha   90.00
_cell.angle_beta   90.00
_cell.angle_gamma   90.00
#
_symmetry.space_group_name_H-M   'P 1'
#
loop_
_entity.id
_entity.type
_entity.pdbx_description
1 polymer ?
#
loop_
_entity_poly.entity_id
_entity_poly.type
_entity_poly.pdbx_seq_one_letter_code
_entity_poly.pdbx_strand_id
1 'polypeptide(L)'
;MAQANSPAVAALGSEAGGALYGLQVLEHCQANQTQNITRFLVLARKAVNVSDQVPAKTTLLMATGQQAGAWWKPCWCCATTI
;
A
#
# COMPACT_ATOMS: atom_id res chain seq x y z
N MET A 1 10.14 -9.56 24.17
CA MET A 1 9.55 -10.78 23.57
C MET A 1 10.60 -11.88 23.53
N ALA A 2 11.39 -12.00 22.46
CA ALA A 2 12.56 -12.88 22.43
C ALA A 2 13.62 -12.49 23.50
N GLN A 3 13.97 -11.20 23.61
CA GLN A 3 14.87 -10.72 24.68
C GLN A 3 14.25 -10.69 26.09
N ALA A 4 12.92 -10.59 26.19
CA ALA A 4 12.25 -10.43 27.49
C ALA A 4 11.97 -11.76 28.18
N ASN A 5 12.00 -12.87 27.43
CA ASN A 5 11.84 -14.26 27.86
C ASN A 5 10.76 -14.48 28.94
N SER A 6 9.66 -13.72 28.85
CA SER A 6 8.57 -13.72 29.81
C SER A 6 7.29 -14.21 29.13
N PRO A 7 6.57 -15.17 29.71
CA PRO A 7 5.34 -15.72 29.15
C PRO A 7 4.16 -14.74 29.24
N ALA A 8 4.30 -13.64 29.98
CA ALA A 8 3.27 -12.62 30.15
C ALA A 8 3.19 -11.60 29.00
N VAL A 9 4.06 -11.73 27.98
CA VAL A 9 4.13 -10.79 26.87
C VAL A 9 3.90 -11.56 25.57
N ALA A 10 3.08 -11.00 24.68
CA ALA A 10 2.75 -11.51 23.35
C ALA A 10 3.06 -10.43 22.29
N ALA A 11 3.33 -10.84 21.05
CA ALA A 11 3.56 -9.92 19.92
C ALA A 11 2.48 -10.14 18.86
N LEU A 12 1.94 -9.04 18.34
CA LEU A 12 1.04 -9.05 17.19
C LEU A 12 1.81 -8.57 15.96
N GLY A 13 1.80 -9.36 14.90
CA GLY A 13 2.51 -9.03 13.68
C GLY A 13 2.40 -10.13 12.64
N SER A 14 3.09 -9.94 11.52
CA SER A 14 3.18 -10.96 10.48
C SER A 14 3.93 -12.19 10.98
N GLU A 15 3.42 -13.37 10.67
CA GLU A 15 4.08 -14.65 10.94
C GLU A 15 5.53 -14.70 10.42
N ALA A 16 5.76 -14.23 9.19
CA ALA A 16 7.10 -14.13 8.62
C ALA A 16 8.06 -13.30 9.49
N GLY A 17 7.57 -12.20 10.05
CA GLY A 17 8.32 -11.39 11.01
C GLY A 17 8.60 -12.15 12.32
N GLY A 18 7.63 -12.90 12.84
CA GLY A 18 7.82 -13.75 14.03
C GLY A 18 8.88 -14.82 13.85
N ALA A 19 8.88 -15.49 12.69
CA ALA A 19 9.87 -16.52 12.35
C ALA A 19 11.31 -15.98 12.33
N LEU A 20 11.52 -14.74 11.87
CA LEU A 20 12.84 -14.08 11.89
C LEU A 20 13.39 -13.88 13.31
N TYR A 21 12.50 -13.78 14.32
CA TYR A 21 12.87 -13.64 15.72
C TYR A 21 12.73 -14.93 16.53
N GLY A 22 12.54 -16.08 15.87
CA GLY A 22 12.37 -17.39 16.52
C GLY A 22 11.11 -17.47 17.41
N LEU A 23 10.09 -16.65 17.13
CA LEU A 23 8.84 -16.64 17.88
C LEU A 23 7.88 -17.71 17.35
N GLN A 24 7.19 -18.38 18.26
CA GLN A 24 6.13 -19.33 17.93
C GLN A 24 4.81 -18.58 17.67
N VAL A 25 4.08 -19.00 16.65
CA VAL A 25 2.71 -18.53 16.41
C VAL A 25 1.79 -19.18 17.44
N LEU A 26 1.11 -18.35 18.24
CA LEU A 26 0.12 -18.80 19.21
C LEU A 26 -1.26 -18.93 18.57
N GLU A 27 -1.68 -17.92 17.80
CA GLU A 27 -3.01 -17.81 17.19
C GLU A 27 -2.95 -17.03 15.89
N HIS A 28 -3.82 -17.38 14.94
CA HIS A 28 -4.00 -16.62 13.70
C HIS A 28 -5.16 -15.64 13.86
N CYS A 29 -4.87 -14.45 14.39
CA CYS A 29 -5.89 -13.42 14.58
C CYS A 29 -6.17 -12.68 13.27
N GLN A 30 -7.43 -12.68 12.83
CA GLN A 30 -7.88 -11.79 11.77
C GLN A 30 -8.03 -10.37 12.33
N ALA A 31 -7.63 -9.35 11.57
CA ALA A 31 -7.89 -7.96 11.96
C ALA A 31 -9.40 -7.72 12.13
N ASN A 32 -9.76 -6.73 12.94
CA ASN A 32 -11.16 -6.31 13.16
C ASN A 32 -11.91 -5.87 11.88
N GLN A 33 -11.18 -5.71 10.77
CA GLN A 33 -11.72 -5.44 9.45
C GLN A 33 -11.31 -6.54 8.48
N THR A 34 -12.30 -7.13 7.80
CA THR A 34 -12.09 -8.19 6.82
C THR A 34 -11.30 -7.71 5.59
N GLN A 35 -11.39 -6.42 5.26
CA GLN A 35 -10.66 -5.80 4.14
C GLN A 35 -9.55 -4.87 4.63
N ASN A 36 -8.48 -5.46 5.17
CA ASN A 36 -7.26 -4.73 5.53
C ASN A 36 -6.21 -4.87 4.41
N ILE A 37 -6.26 -3.99 3.42
CA ILE A 37 -5.42 -4.07 2.21
C ILE A 37 -4.42 -2.91 2.20
N THR A 38 -3.14 -3.23 2.14
CA THR A 38 -2.07 -2.24 1.94
C THR A 38 -1.69 -2.17 0.47
N ARG A 39 -1.79 -0.98 -0.14
CA ARG A 39 -1.36 -0.73 -1.52
C ARG A 39 0.08 -0.23 -1.55
N PHE A 40 0.99 -1.01 -2.14
CA PHE A 40 2.37 -0.61 -2.36
C PHE A 40 2.56 0.01 -3.75
N LEU A 41 3.43 1.02 -3.85
CA LEU A 41 3.89 1.59 -5.12
C LEU A 41 5.39 1.35 -5.23
N VAL A 42 5.81 0.64 -6.27
CA VAL A 42 7.22 0.41 -6.58
C VAL A 42 7.67 1.45 -7.60
N LEU A 43 8.73 2.20 -7.29
CA LEU A 43 9.23 3.29 -8.12
C LEU A 43 10.55 2.91 -8.79
N ALA A 44 10.75 3.37 -10.02
CA ALA A 44 12.00 3.25 -10.75
C ALA A 44 12.42 4.62 -11.28
N ARG A 45 13.73 4.92 -11.27
CA ARG A 45 14.26 6.19 -11.81
C ARG A 45 14.16 6.30 -13.33
N LYS A 46 14.17 5.16 -14.02
CA LYS A 46 14.06 5.09 -15.48
C LYS A 46 12.68 4.57 -15.86
N ALA A 47 12.18 5.03 -17.00
CA ALA A 47 10.94 4.52 -17.56
C ALA A 47 11.05 3.00 -17.77
N VAL A 48 10.03 2.28 -17.31
CA VAL A 48 9.86 0.84 -17.55
C VAL A 48 8.87 0.70 -18.69
N ASN A 49 9.24 -0.05 -19.73
CA ASN A 49 8.31 -0.33 -20.83
C ASN A 49 7.26 -1.33 -20.34
N VAL A 50 5.99 -0.97 -20.45
CA VAL A 50 4.86 -1.83 -20.11
C VAL A 50 4.13 -2.11 -21.43
N SER A 51 3.89 -3.39 -21.71
CA SER A 51 3.14 -3.80 -22.90
C SER A 51 1.69 -3.34 -22.80
N ASP A 52 1.13 -2.84 -23.91
CA ASP A 52 -0.27 -2.40 -24.01
C ASP A 52 -1.28 -3.54 -23.75
N GLN A 53 -0.83 -4.80 -23.83
CA GLN A 53 -1.65 -5.98 -23.52
C GLN A 53 -1.85 -6.20 -22.01
N VAL A 54 -1.08 -5.50 -21.17
CA VAL A 54 -1.16 -5.61 -19.71
C VAL A 54 -1.91 -4.40 -19.15
N PRO A 55 -2.98 -4.60 -18.34
CA PRO A 55 -3.66 -3.48 -17.69
C PRO A 55 -2.70 -2.65 -16.84
N ALA A 56 -2.47 -1.40 -17.24
CA ALA A 56 -1.59 -0.46 -16.55
C ALA A 56 -2.40 0.62 -15.82
N LYS A 57 -1.86 1.11 -14.70
CA LYS A 57 -2.40 2.28 -13.99
C LYS A 57 -1.39 3.41 -14.01
N THR A 58 -1.82 4.55 -14.54
CA THR A 58 -1.01 5.78 -14.57
C THR A 58 -1.36 6.64 -13.37
N THR A 59 -0.34 7.09 -12.63
CA THR A 59 -0.52 8.04 -11.50
C THR A 59 -0.01 9.40 -11.94
N LEU A 60 -0.87 10.42 -11.90
CA LEU A 60 -0.54 11.79 -12.27
C LEU A 60 -0.52 12.68 -11.03
N LEU A 61 0.50 13.52 -10.89
CA LEU A 61 0.54 14.61 -9.92
C LEU A 61 0.25 15.92 -10.65
N MET A 62 -0.82 16.60 -10.25
CA MET A 62 -1.24 17.88 -10.87
C MET A 62 -1.35 18.95 -9.79
N ALA A 63 -0.78 20.12 -10.05
CA ALA A 63 -0.93 21.29 -9.20
C ALA A 63 -1.95 22.24 -9.83
N THR A 64 -2.99 22.61 -9.07
CA THR A 64 -4.03 23.55 -9.51
C THR A 64 -4.08 24.74 -8.56
N GLY A 65 -4.47 25.92 -9.06
CA GLY A 65 -4.78 27.05 -8.20
C GLY A 65 -5.97 26.78 -7.27
N GLN A 66 -6.19 27.64 -6.27
CA GLN A 66 -7.30 27.52 -5.32
C GLN A 66 -8.44 28.46 -5.69
N GLN A 67 -9.14 28.12 -6.79
CA GLN A 67 -10.30 28.88 -7.30
C GLN A 67 -11.43 27.93 -7.67
N ALA A 68 -12.66 28.44 -7.72
CA ALA A 68 -13.82 27.64 -8.14
C ALA A 68 -13.56 27.03 -9.53
N GLY A 69 -13.77 25.72 -9.66
CA GLY A 69 -13.52 24.99 -10.90
C GLY A 69 -12.06 24.67 -11.21
N ALA A 70 -11.10 24.98 -10.34
CA ALA A 70 -9.68 24.66 -10.56
C ALA A 70 -9.40 23.15 -10.69
N TRP A 71 -10.15 22.32 -9.98
CA TRP A 71 -10.11 20.86 -10.09
C TRP A 71 -10.94 20.30 -11.25
N TRP A 72 -11.96 21.03 -11.69
CA TRP A 72 -12.86 20.58 -12.75
C TRP A 72 -12.11 20.43 -14.08
N LYS A 73 -11.29 21.42 -14.44
CA LYS A 73 -10.53 21.39 -15.71
C LYS A 73 -9.58 20.19 -15.81
N PRO A 74 -8.71 19.89 -14.83
CA PRO A 74 -7.87 18.70 -14.87
C PRO A 74 -8.65 17.38 -14.86
N CYS A 75 -9.71 17.29 -14.04
CA CYS A 75 -10.55 16.09 -14.01
C CYS A 75 -11.21 15.82 -15.37
N TRP A 76 -11.74 16.87 -16.02
CA TRP A 76 -12.36 16.77 -17.34
C TRP A 76 -11.37 16.37 -18.44
N CYS A 77 -10.11 16.83 -18.36
CA CYS A 77 -9.04 16.41 -19.26
C CYS A 77 -8.77 14.89 -19.15
N CYS A 78 -8.63 14.36 -17.92
CA CYS A 78 -8.43 12.93 -17.71
C CYS A 78 -9.61 12.09 -18.23
N ALA A 79 -10.84 12.59 -18.13
CA ALA A 79 -12.04 11.86 -18.58
C ALA A 79 -12.22 11.81 -20.11
N THR A 80 -11.54 12.67 -20.86
CA THR A 80 -11.72 12.82 -22.31
C THR A 80 -10.52 12.41 -23.14
N THR A 81 -9.33 12.32 -22.53
CA THR A 81 -8.05 12.22 -23.26
C THR A 81 -7.20 11.00 -22.88
N ILE A 82 -7.48 10.33 -21.76
CA ILE A 82 -6.79 9.12 -21.28
C ILE A 82 -7.78 7.97 -21.29
#